data_AF-A0A3P6ULB4-F1
#
_entry.id   AF-A0A3P6ULB4-F1
#
_cell.length_a   1.000
_cell.length_b   1.000
_cell.length_c   1.000
_cell.angle_alpha   90.00
_cell.angle_beta   90.00
_cell.angle_gamma   90.00
#
_symmetry.space_group_name_H-M   'P 1'
#
loop_
_entity.id
_entity.type
_entity.pdbx_description
1 polymer ?
#
loop_
_entity_poly.entity_id
_entity_poly.type
_entity_poly.pdbx_seq_one_letter_code
_entity_poly.pdbx_strand_id
1 'polypeptide(L)'
;MDDDELEMLSEARARLANTQGKKAKRKARERQLSEARRLASLQKRREMREAGLLVRRFKRLKKNAIDYSGEIPFEKAVPAGFHDPTEDRFDKDDLHQRAIADHQKPRRMEVENELRKQDREKLKRKKPEDEPESIFKTKEKKRSKLILPAPQISDREMEQIIKIGHASDSVRQYADNG
;
A
#
# COMPACT_ATOMS: atom_id res chain seq x y z
N MET A 1 -31.79 -13.24 -23.70
CA MET A 1 -31.74 -13.44 -22.25
C MET A 1 -33.11 -13.07 -21.79
N ASP A 2 -33.90 -14.08 -21.47
CA ASP A 2 -35.28 -13.88 -21.04
C ASP A 2 -35.28 -13.28 -19.62
N ASP A 3 -36.40 -12.68 -19.20
CA ASP A 3 -36.48 -11.98 -17.92
C ASP A 3 -36.11 -12.89 -16.73
N ASP A 4 -36.49 -14.17 -16.81
CA ASP A 4 -36.16 -15.20 -15.81
C ASP A 4 -34.65 -15.48 -15.73
N GLU A 5 -33.94 -15.44 -16.86
CA GLU A 5 -32.48 -15.65 -16.92
C GLU A 5 -31.73 -14.45 -16.33
N LEU A 6 -32.23 -13.25 -16.59
CA LEU A 6 -31.69 -12.02 -16.01
C LEU A 6 -31.91 -11.98 -14.49
N GLU A 7 -33.07 -12.39 -14.01
CA GLU A 7 -33.35 -12.52 -12.58
C GLU A 7 -32.41 -13.54 -11.93
N MET A 8 -32.24 -14.71 -12.55
CA MET A 8 -31.34 -15.77 -12.07
C MET A 8 -29.88 -15.29 -11.96
N LEU A 9 -29.38 -14.58 -12.99
CA LEU A 9 -28.03 -14.01 -12.96
C LEU A 9 -27.88 -12.90 -11.91
N SER A 10 -28.92 -12.08 -11.72
CA SER A 10 -28.93 -11.03 -10.72
C SER A 10 -28.88 -11.60 -9.29
N GLU A 11 -29.63 -12.68 -9.04
CA GLU A 11 -29.62 -13.37 -7.76
C GLU A 11 -28.26 -14.02 -7.50
N ALA A 12 -27.70 -14.71 -8.49
CA ALA A 12 -26.38 -15.34 -8.37
C ALA A 12 -25.30 -14.30 -8.02
N ARG A 13 -25.29 -13.15 -8.70
CA ARG A 13 -24.39 -12.03 -8.39
C ARG A 13 -24.60 -11.51 -6.97
N ALA A 14 -25.85 -11.33 -6.54
CA ALA A 14 -26.17 -10.86 -5.20
C ALA A 14 -25.71 -11.84 -4.11
N ARG A 15 -25.87 -13.16 -4.34
CA ARG A 15 -25.40 -14.20 -3.42
C ARG A 15 -23.86 -14.21 -3.33
N LEU A 16 -23.16 -14.13 -4.46
CA LEU A 16 -21.69 -14.12 -4.50
C LEU A 16 -21.08 -12.86 -3.84
N ALA A 17 -21.69 -11.69 -4.01
CA ALA A 17 -21.20 -10.45 -3.41
C ALA A 17 -21.42 -10.39 -1.88
N ASN A 18 -22.43 -11.10 -1.37
CA ASN A 18 -22.80 -11.08 0.04
C ASN A 18 -21.97 -12.07 0.87
N THR A 19 -20.90 -11.58 1.50
CA THR A 19 -20.08 -12.38 2.43
C THR A 19 -20.53 -12.28 3.89
N GLN A 20 -21.48 -11.39 4.21
CA GLN A 20 -21.88 -11.08 5.59
C GLN A 20 -23.12 -11.84 6.04
N GLY A 21 -23.03 -12.50 7.21
CA GLY A 21 -24.17 -13.15 7.87
C GLY A 21 -25.16 -12.19 8.56
N LYS A 22 -26.26 -12.75 9.09
CA LYS A 22 -27.37 -11.99 9.74
C LYS A 22 -26.89 -11.08 10.87
N LYS A 23 -25.96 -11.53 11.71
CA LYS A 23 -25.44 -10.76 12.85
C LYS A 23 -24.62 -9.54 12.39
N ALA A 24 -23.76 -9.70 11.38
CA ALA A 24 -22.98 -8.61 10.82
C ALA A 24 -23.89 -7.54 10.19
N LYS A 25 -24.85 -7.96 9.36
CA LYS A 25 -25.86 -7.05 8.77
C LYS A 25 -26.68 -6.32 9.83
N ARG A 26 -27.11 -7.01 10.89
CA ARG A 26 -27.81 -6.38 12.02
C ARG A 26 -26.93 -5.35 12.72
N LYS A 27 -25.67 -5.67 13.02
CA LYS A 27 -24.74 -4.76 13.69
C LYS A 27 -24.37 -3.54 12.84
N ALA A 28 -24.23 -3.70 11.52
CA ALA A 28 -24.03 -2.60 10.60
C ALA A 28 -25.22 -1.62 10.63
N ARG A 29 -26.47 -2.13 10.60
CA ARG A 29 -27.68 -1.30 10.73
C ARG A 29 -27.79 -0.65 12.11
N GLU A 30 -27.51 -1.39 13.19
CA GLU A 30 -27.49 -0.83 14.55
C GLU A 30 -26.47 0.32 14.67
N ARG A 31 -25.28 0.18 14.05
CA ARG A 31 -24.27 1.22 14.01
C ARG A 31 -24.76 2.47 13.27
N GLN A 32 -25.34 2.32 12.08
CA GLN A 32 -25.91 3.44 11.32
C GLN A 32 -27.01 4.17 12.10
N LEU A 33 -27.93 3.42 12.72
CA LEU A 33 -28.99 4.01 13.55
C LEU A 33 -28.40 4.74 14.78
N SER A 34 -27.33 4.20 15.37
CA SER A 34 -26.64 4.84 16.50
C SER A 34 -25.98 6.17 16.09
N GLU A 35 -25.37 6.20 14.91
CA GLU A 35 -24.75 7.40 14.33
C GLU A 35 -25.83 8.45 14.00
N ALA A 36 -26.94 8.05 13.38
CA ALA A 36 -28.06 8.94 13.10
C ALA A 36 -28.64 9.57 14.38
N ARG A 37 -28.88 8.76 15.43
CA ARG A 37 -29.35 9.25 16.73
C ARG A 37 -28.36 10.21 17.39
N ARG A 38 -27.06 9.92 17.28
CA ARG A 38 -25.99 10.79 17.78
C ARG A 38 -26.01 12.14 17.06
N LEU A 39 -26.12 12.15 15.73
CA LEU A 39 -26.17 13.38 14.93
C LEU A 39 -27.41 14.22 15.25
N ALA A 40 -28.60 13.62 15.31
CA ALA A 40 -29.82 14.32 15.70
C ALA A 40 -29.74 14.92 17.11
N SER A 41 -29.22 14.17 18.08
CA SER A 41 -29.01 14.66 19.45
C SER A 41 -27.98 15.79 19.52
N LEU A 42 -26.97 15.76 18.64
CA LEU A 42 -25.94 16.78 18.54
C LEU A 42 -26.47 18.06 17.91
N GLN A 43 -27.29 17.95 16.86
CA GLN A 43 -27.98 19.07 16.25
C GLN A 43 -28.88 19.77 17.27
N LYS A 44 -29.77 19.03 17.95
CA LYS A 44 -30.62 19.58 19.02
C LYS A 44 -29.81 20.31 20.09
N ARG A 45 -28.65 19.78 20.46
CA ARG A 45 -27.76 20.43 21.43
C ARG A 45 -27.14 21.72 20.90
N ARG A 46 -26.76 21.76 19.63
CA ARG A 46 -26.23 22.99 19.00
C ARG A 46 -27.30 24.07 19.01
N GLU A 47 -28.52 23.75 18.56
CA GLU A 47 -29.67 24.66 18.57
C GLU A 47 -29.95 25.21 19.99
N MET A 48 -29.97 24.34 20.99
CA MET A 48 -30.17 24.76 22.39
C MET A 48 -29.02 25.66 22.89
N ARG A 49 -27.77 25.36 22.51
CA ARG A 49 -26.60 26.16 22.90
C ARG A 49 -26.59 27.52 22.23
N GLU A 50 -26.99 27.60 20.95
CA GLU A 50 -27.17 28.85 20.20
C GLU A 50 -28.27 29.70 20.81
N ALA A 51 -29.36 29.07 21.27
CA ALA A 51 -30.42 29.72 22.05
C ALA A 51 -30.01 30.09 23.49
N GLY A 52 -28.76 29.80 23.91
CA GLY A 52 -28.26 30.09 25.25
C GLY A 52 -28.74 29.14 26.36
N LEU A 53 -29.48 28.08 26.03
CA LEU A 53 -29.98 27.10 27.00
C LEU A 53 -28.91 26.06 27.33
N LEU A 54 -28.40 26.12 28.57
CA LEU A 54 -27.31 25.25 29.02
C LEU A 54 -27.82 23.87 29.45
N VAL A 55 -27.90 22.93 28.50
CA VAL A 55 -28.32 21.55 28.77
C VAL A 55 -27.15 20.72 29.29
N ARG A 56 -27.13 20.42 30.59
CA ARG A 56 -26.18 19.47 31.18
C ARG A 56 -26.35 18.08 30.55
N ARG A 57 -25.24 17.45 30.17
CA ARG A 57 -25.25 16.06 29.70
C ARG A 57 -25.40 15.14 30.90
N PHE A 58 -26.54 14.45 31.00
CA PHE A 58 -26.64 13.24 31.81
C PHE A 58 -25.87 12.11 31.12
N LYS A 59 -24.59 11.94 31.49
CA LYS A 59 -23.85 10.71 31.20
C LYS A 59 -24.09 9.75 32.35
N ARG A 60 -25.05 8.83 32.23
CA ARG A 60 -25.12 7.70 33.17
C ARG A 60 -24.09 6.67 32.72
N LEU A 61 -22.89 6.72 33.30
CA LEU A 61 -21.91 5.65 33.11
C LEU A 61 -22.53 4.34 33.59
N LYS A 62 -22.30 3.26 32.82
CA LYS A 62 -22.69 1.93 33.26
C LYS A 62 -21.80 1.54 34.44
N LYS A 63 -22.30 0.69 35.34
CA LYS A 63 -21.49 0.09 36.41
C LYS A 63 -20.25 -0.55 35.76
N ASN A 64 -19.05 -0.17 36.19
CA ASN A 64 -17.74 -0.57 35.66
C ASN A 64 -17.32 0.06 34.31
N ALA A 65 -17.96 1.14 33.87
CA ALA A 65 -17.47 1.90 32.71
C ALA A 65 -16.43 2.94 33.14
N ILE A 66 -15.28 2.95 32.46
CA ILE A 66 -14.18 3.89 32.66
C ILE A 66 -14.46 5.18 31.87
N ASP A 67 -14.21 6.35 32.47
CA ASP A 67 -14.31 7.64 31.75
C ASP A 67 -12.97 8.04 31.14
N TYR A 68 -12.70 7.54 29.93
CA TYR A 68 -11.50 7.86 29.14
C TYR A 68 -11.23 9.36 28.93
N SER A 69 -12.22 10.24 29.13
CA SER A 69 -12.05 11.68 29.00
C SER A 69 -11.71 12.39 30.31
N GLY A 70 -12.05 11.79 31.45
CA GLY A 70 -11.84 12.36 32.78
C GLY A 70 -10.59 11.86 33.49
N GLU A 71 -10.09 10.68 33.13
CA GLU A 71 -8.94 10.04 33.75
C GLU A 71 -8.06 9.32 32.72
N ILE A 72 -6.82 8.98 33.10
CA ILE A 72 -5.94 8.10 32.33
C ILE A 72 -6.23 6.66 32.76
N PRO A 73 -6.88 5.83 31.92
CA PRO A 73 -7.19 4.46 32.30
C PRO A 73 -5.93 3.64 32.51
N PHE A 74 -5.89 2.87 33.61
CA PHE A 74 -4.78 1.98 33.94
C PHE A 74 -3.42 2.68 33.89
N GLU A 75 -3.36 3.90 34.44
CA GLU A 75 -2.12 4.67 34.51
C GLU A 75 -1.02 3.86 35.20
N LYS A 76 0.12 3.74 34.50
CA LYS A 76 1.33 3.13 35.02
C LYS A 76 2.38 4.23 35.14
N ALA A 77 2.77 4.54 36.37
CA ALA A 77 3.83 5.50 36.62
C ALA A 77 5.14 5.03 35.94
N VAL A 78 5.84 5.98 35.32
CA VAL A 78 7.16 5.72 34.74
C VAL A 78 8.11 5.37 35.90
N PRO A 79 8.87 4.26 35.83
CA PRO A 79 9.82 3.93 36.88
C PRO A 79 10.94 4.99 36.93
N ALA A 80 11.45 5.26 38.14
CA ALA A 80 12.57 6.18 38.30
C ALA A 80 13.82 5.67 37.54
N GLY A 81 14.42 6.55 36.75
CA GLY A 81 15.64 6.28 35.98
C GLY A 81 16.88 6.96 36.56
N PHE A 82 18.00 6.87 35.83
CA PHE A 82 19.28 7.49 36.23
C PHE A 82 19.36 9.00 35.94
N HIS A 83 18.49 9.51 35.06
CA HIS A 83 18.44 10.91 34.66
C HIS A 83 17.21 11.60 35.23
N ASP A 84 17.33 12.89 35.53
CA ASP A 84 16.23 13.71 36.06
C ASP A 84 15.31 14.20 34.94
N PRO A 85 14.03 13.78 34.90
CA PRO A 85 13.07 14.22 33.88
C PRO A 85 12.46 15.61 34.16
N THR A 86 12.85 16.30 35.24
CA THR A 86 12.23 17.58 35.66
C THR A 86 12.46 18.71 34.64
N GLU A 87 13.52 18.62 33.84
CA GLU A 87 13.84 19.60 32.79
C GLU A 87 13.01 19.39 31.51
N ASP A 88 12.43 18.20 31.30
CA ASP A 88 11.66 17.88 30.10
C ASP A 88 10.33 18.64 30.08
N ARG A 89 10.15 19.48 29.06
CA ARG A 89 8.90 20.22 28.83
C ARG A 89 8.12 19.63 27.67
N PHE A 90 6.85 19.35 27.91
CA PHE A 90 5.92 18.91 26.88
C PHE A 90 5.04 20.08 26.42
N ASP A 91 5.18 20.48 25.15
CA ASP A 91 4.37 21.55 24.56
C ASP A 91 2.94 21.08 24.26
N LYS A 92 1.97 21.72 24.92
CA LYS A 92 0.53 21.37 24.82
C LYS A 92 -0.22 22.15 23.74
N ASP A 93 0.35 23.26 23.26
CA ASP A 93 -0.40 24.27 22.49
C ASP A 93 -0.87 23.78 21.12
N ASP A 94 -0.18 22.81 20.52
CA ASP A 94 -0.51 22.29 19.19
C ASP A 94 -1.42 21.05 19.21
N LEU A 95 -1.77 20.51 20.38
CA LEU A 95 -2.49 19.22 20.47
C LEU A 95 -3.87 19.27 19.80
N HIS A 96 -4.60 20.37 19.95
CA HIS A 96 -5.95 20.48 19.40
C HIS A 96 -5.94 20.56 17.87
N GLN A 97 -5.05 21.36 17.30
CA GLN A 97 -4.92 21.53 15.85
C GLN A 97 -4.42 20.24 15.20
N ARG A 98 -3.41 19.59 15.80
CA ARG A 98 -2.94 18.26 15.38
C ARG A 98 -4.05 17.21 15.41
N ALA A 99 -4.85 17.16 16.49
CA ALA A 99 -5.95 16.21 16.58
C ALA A 99 -7.02 16.43 15.49
N ILE A 100 -7.33 17.69 15.17
CA ILE A 100 -8.25 18.02 14.07
C ILE A 100 -7.65 17.56 12.74
N ALA A 101 -6.38 17.89 12.47
CA ALA A 101 -5.69 17.51 11.25
C ALA A 101 -5.65 15.98 11.08
N ASP A 102 -5.36 15.23 12.14
CA ASP A 102 -5.35 13.77 12.14
C ASP A 102 -6.74 13.18 11.84
N HIS A 103 -7.80 13.78 12.38
CA HIS A 103 -9.18 13.37 12.08
C HIS A 103 -9.61 13.68 10.64
N GLN A 104 -9.00 14.68 10.00
CA GLN A 104 -9.28 15.07 8.62
C GLN A 104 -8.48 14.30 7.58
N LYS A 105 -7.45 13.53 7.99
CA LYS A 105 -6.68 12.69 7.06
C LYS A 105 -7.60 11.72 6.30
N PRO A 106 -7.42 11.57 4.98
CA PRO A 106 -8.25 10.67 4.18
C PRO A 106 -8.10 9.23 4.64
N ARG A 107 -9.18 8.45 4.53
CA ARG A 107 -9.13 7.03 4.91
C ARG A 107 -8.24 6.28 3.92
N ARG A 108 -7.57 5.22 4.39
CA ARG A 108 -6.73 4.36 3.53
C ARG A 108 -7.45 3.91 2.25
N MET A 109 -8.73 3.54 2.36
CA MET A 109 -9.52 3.12 1.20
C MET A 109 -9.79 4.26 0.21
N GLU A 110 -9.93 5.50 0.67
CA GLU A 110 -10.15 6.66 -0.20
C GLU A 110 -8.88 6.94 -1.02
N VAL A 111 -7.73 6.99 -0.35
CA VAL A 111 -6.41 7.16 -0.98
C VAL A 111 -6.14 6.03 -1.99
N GLU A 112 -6.40 4.78 -1.62
CA GLU A 112 -6.22 3.63 -2.51
C GLU A 112 -7.15 3.70 -3.75
N ASN A 113 -8.41 4.09 -3.55
CA ASN A 113 -9.37 4.21 -4.65
C ASN A 113 -8.99 5.34 -5.62
N GLU A 114 -8.46 6.46 -5.11
CA GLU A 114 -7.92 7.54 -5.93
C GLU A 114 -6.73 7.07 -6.76
N LEU A 115 -5.77 6.38 -6.15
CA LEU A 115 -4.61 5.83 -6.87
C LEU A 115 -5.04 4.81 -7.94
N ARG A 116 -5.95 3.89 -7.59
CA ARG A 116 -6.53 2.92 -8.54
C ARG A 116 -7.26 3.62 -9.69
N LYS A 117 -7.95 4.74 -9.43
CA LYS A 117 -8.61 5.55 -10.46
C LYS A 117 -7.57 6.18 -11.39
N GLN A 118 -6.50 6.76 -10.84
CA GLN A 118 -5.41 7.35 -11.63
C GLN A 118 -4.73 6.31 -12.53
N ASP A 119 -4.43 5.13 -12.00
CA ASP A 119 -3.80 4.06 -12.80
C ASP A 119 -4.73 3.54 -13.88
N ARG A 120 -6.03 3.41 -13.59
CA ARG A 120 -7.04 3.08 -14.61
C ARG A 120 -7.12 4.13 -15.71
N GLU A 121 -7.01 5.41 -15.37
CA GLU A 121 -7.00 6.51 -16.34
C GLU A 121 -5.73 6.50 -17.19
N LYS A 122 -4.55 6.30 -16.59
CA LYS A 122 -3.27 6.13 -17.32
C LYS A 122 -3.34 4.96 -18.30
N LEU A 123 -3.86 3.81 -17.87
CA LEU A 123 -3.99 2.63 -18.73
C LEU A 123 -5.00 2.85 -19.86
N LYS A 124 -6.10 3.56 -19.59
CA LYS A 124 -7.07 3.95 -20.63
C LYS A 124 -6.49 4.91 -21.66
N ARG A 125 -5.58 5.82 -21.28
CA ARG A 125 -4.92 6.74 -22.22
C ARG A 125 -3.86 6.05 -23.09
N LYS A 126 -3.15 5.05 -22.56
CA LYS A 126 -2.18 4.26 -23.33
C LYS A 126 -2.83 3.36 -24.39
N LYS A 127 -4.00 2.78 -24.11
CA LYS A 127 -4.72 1.88 -25.04
C LYS A 127 -5.03 2.46 -26.43
N PRO A 128 -5.45 3.73 -26.60
CA PRO A 128 -5.65 4.32 -27.93
C PRO A 128 -4.36 4.86 -28.57
N GLU A 129 -3.32 5.19 -27.79
CA GLU A 129 -2.06 5.75 -28.30
C GLU A 129 -1.08 4.65 -28.76
N ASP A 130 -1.09 3.49 -28.10
CA ASP A 130 -0.30 2.31 -28.51
C ASP A 130 -1.11 1.48 -29.52
N GLU A 131 -1.03 1.82 -30.81
CA GLU A 131 -1.38 0.85 -31.87
C GLU A 131 -0.58 -0.45 -31.63
N PRO A 132 -1.20 -1.64 -31.77
CA PRO A 132 -0.55 -2.92 -31.50
C PRO A 132 0.71 -3.15 -32.35
N GLU A 133 0.85 -2.44 -33.47
CA GLU A 133 2.03 -2.49 -34.34
C GLU A 133 3.29 -1.86 -33.71
N SER A 134 3.15 -0.96 -32.74
CA SER A 134 4.29 -0.31 -32.06
C SER A 134 5.09 -1.27 -31.16
N ILE A 135 4.43 -2.33 -30.66
CA ILE A 135 5.04 -3.38 -29.84
C ILE A 135 5.83 -4.37 -30.72
N PHE A 136 5.40 -4.58 -31.97
CA PHE A 136 6.10 -5.40 -32.96
C PHE A 136 7.17 -4.65 -33.74
N LYS A 137 7.24 -3.32 -33.62
CA LYS A 137 8.43 -2.55 -34.02
C LYS A 137 9.55 -2.85 -33.04
N THR A 138 10.15 -4.03 -33.22
CA THR A 138 11.50 -4.31 -32.75
C THR A 138 12.36 -3.15 -33.21
N LYS A 139 12.65 -2.22 -32.29
CA LYS A 139 13.69 -1.22 -32.51
C LYS A 139 14.98 -2.02 -32.61
N GLU A 140 15.33 -2.46 -33.81
CA GLU A 140 16.64 -2.98 -34.13
C GLU A 140 17.62 -1.88 -33.74
N LYS A 141 18.17 -2.00 -32.53
CA LYS A 141 19.25 -1.14 -32.07
C LYS A 141 20.40 -1.44 -33.02
N LYS A 142 20.61 -0.58 -34.01
CA LYS A 142 21.74 -0.65 -34.94
C LYS A 142 23.02 -0.72 -34.10
N ARG A 143 23.56 -1.93 -33.93
CA ARG A 143 24.80 -2.14 -33.18
C ARG A 143 25.92 -1.45 -33.93
N SER A 144 26.71 -0.63 -33.24
CA SER A 144 27.94 -0.07 -33.80
C SER A 144 28.83 -1.23 -34.26
N LYS A 145 29.51 -1.05 -35.40
CA LYS A 145 30.44 -2.05 -35.93
C LYS A 145 31.46 -2.40 -34.84
N LEU A 146 31.66 -3.69 -34.60
CA LEU A 146 32.61 -4.19 -33.61
C LEU A 146 34.03 -3.92 -34.13
N ILE A 147 34.70 -2.91 -33.56
CA ILE A 147 36.10 -2.60 -33.85
C ILE A 147 36.93 -3.34 -32.80
N LEU A 148 37.43 -4.53 -33.15
CA LEU A 148 38.41 -5.23 -32.33
C LEU A 148 39.82 -4.76 -32.68
N PRO A 149 40.76 -4.77 -31.71
CA PRO A 149 42.16 -4.53 -32.00
C PRO A 149 42.71 -5.60 -32.96
N ALA A 150 43.64 -5.19 -33.82
CA ALA A 150 44.33 -6.11 -34.72
C ALA A 150 45.04 -7.23 -33.90
N PRO A 151 45.05 -8.47 -34.39
CA PRO A 151 45.71 -9.57 -33.69
C PRO A 151 47.18 -9.23 -33.42
N GLN A 152 47.64 -9.50 -32.19
CA GLN A 152 49.01 -9.20 -31.77
C GLN A 152 50.04 -10.22 -32.27
N ILE A 153 49.58 -11.35 -32.82
CA ILE A 153 50.40 -12.46 -33.26
C ILE A 153 50.15 -12.62 -34.77
N SER A 154 51.23 -12.71 -35.54
CA SER A 154 51.15 -12.99 -36.96
C SER A 154 50.86 -14.47 -37.23
N ASP A 155 50.21 -14.79 -38.35
CA ASP A 155 49.85 -16.18 -38.70
C ASP A 155 51.08 -17.11 -38.72
N ARG A 156 52.26 -16.58 -39.07
CA ARG A 156 53.53 -17.32 -39.05
C ARG A 156 53.99 -17.70 -37.64
N GLU A 157 53.82 -16.79 -36.68
CA GLU A 157 54.14 -17.04 -35.27
C GLU A 157 53.13 -18.03 -34.68
N MET A 158 51.87 -17.96 -35.09
CA MET A 158 50.85 -18.93 -34.71
C MET A 158 51.19 -20.35 -35.20
N GLU A 159 51.59 -20.49 -36.47
CA GLU A 159 52.04 -21.77 -37.03
C GLU A 159 53.26 -22.34 -36.30
N GLN A 160 54.22 -21.49 -35.94
CA GLN A 160 55.39 -21.92 -35.15
C GLN A 160 55.00 -22.37 -33.74
N ILE A 161 54.11 -21.66 -33.06
CA ILE A 161 53.59 -22.05 -31.74
C ILE A 161 52.88 -23.39 -31.83
N ILE A 162 52.05 -23.60 -32.86
CA ILE A 162 51.35 -24.88 -33.09
C ILE A 162 52.36 -26.01 -33.32
N LYS A 163 53.41 -25.76 -34.12
CA LYS A 163 54.44 -26.77 -34.42
C LYS A 163 55.29 -27.12 -33.21
N ILE A 164 55.63 -26.14 -32.38
CA ILE A 164 56.32 -26.35 -31.09
C ILE A 164 55.39 -27.13 -30.15
N GLY A 165 54.11 -26.76 -30.08
CA GLY A 165 53.08 -27.47 -29.30
C GLY A 165 52.98 -28.95 -29.67
N HIS A 166 52.90 -29.28 -30.96
CA HIS A 166 52.90 -30.65 -31.45
C HIS A 166 54.19 -31.41 -31.14
N ALA A 167 55.35 -30.75 -31.21
CA ALA A 167 56.63 -31.35 -30.82
C ALA A 167 56.68 -31.64 -29.31
N SER A 168 56.16 -30.75 -28.46
CA SER A 168 56.07 -30.99 -27.02
C SER A 168 55.05 -32.07 -26.66
N ASP A 169 53.91 -32.15 -27.35
CA ASP A 169 52.88 -33.16 -27.10
C ASP A 169 53.32 -34.55 -27.56
N SER A 170 54.03 -34.65 -28.69
CA SER A 170 54.63 -35.92 -29.12
C SER A 170 55.67 -36.41 -28.12
N VAL A 171 56.56 -35.54 -27.62
CA VAL A 171 57.54 -35.90 -26.58
C VAL A 171 56.84 -36.36 -25.30
N ARG A 172 55.74 -35.72 -24.88
CA ARG A 172 54.92 -36.18 -23.75
C ARG A 172 54.31 -37.55 -24.00
N GLN A 173 53.75 -37.80 -25.19
CA GLN A 173 53.19 -39.11 -25.56
C GLN A 173 54.23 -40.23 -25.58
N TYR A 174 55.49 -39.91 -25.90
CA TYR A 174 56.60 -40.87 -25.79
C TYR A 174 57.08 -41.08 -24.36
N ALA A 175 56.99 -40.06 -23.49
CA ALA A 175 57.36 -40.15 -22.08
C ALA A 175 56.32 -40.88 -21.21
N ASP A 176 55.03 -40.78 -21.55
CA ASP A 176 53.94 -41.46 -20.82
C ASP A 176 53.73 -42.94 -21.24
N ASN A 177 54.41 -43.41 -22.29
CA ASN A 177 54.34 -44.79 -22.81
C ASN A 177 55.59 -45.64 -22.47
N GLY A 178 56.41 -45.21 -21.50
CA GLY A 178 57.49 -46.02 -20.90
C GLY A 178 57.18 -46.35 -19.45
#